data_AF-A0A7J6T1N0-F1
#
_entry.id   AF-A0A7J6T1N0-F1
#
_cell.length_a   1.000
_cell.length_b   1.000
_cell.length_c   1.000
_cell.angle_alpha   90.00
_cell.angle_beta   90.00
_cell.angle_gamma   90.00
#
_symmetry.space_group_name_H-M   'P 1'
#
loop_
_entity.id
_entity.type
_entity.pdbx_description
1 polymer ?
#
loop_
_entity_poly.entity_id
_entity_poly.type
_entity_poly.pdbx_seq_one_letter_code
_entity_poly.pdbx_strand_id
1 'polypeptide(L)'
;VHDLAEAVAGDITPFCGVSKEEKHQLEREGLKRMLSSLREDPGSRGTAQEIEDLWNEFEAGVTQEAIYAKDIDKFEMVLQAYEYEKAHEGLAMPTFYETTEGIFKTSLFQALDTEVRSRRKRLFEEREQDPSVEHLPNSTEQADVEENDEQMEREEEEGAPPAKKARTGDGDTEPAEKATGKAVLVEEVEVEADEDTTTTTAGSTTNKSGSSLPIEVIAEVETAE
;
A
#
# COMPACT_ATOMS: atom_id res chain seq x y z
N VAL A 1 -4.24 6.71 8.91
CA VAL A 1 -2.77 6.77 9.10
C VAL A 1 -2.05 5.65 8.38
N HIS A 2 -2.74 4.61 7.93
CA HIS A 2 -2.11 3.44 7.31
C HIS A 2 -1.34 3.78 6.02
N ASP A 3 -1.91 4.60 5.13
CA ASP A 3 -1.24 5.05 3.90
C ASP A 3 -0.42 6.34 4.08
N LEU A 4 -0.19 6.79 5.32
CA LEU A 4 0.49 8.07 5.55
C LEU A 4 1.89 8.10 4.92
N ALA A 5 2.59 6.97 4.98
CA ALA A 5 3.94 6.81 4.44
C ALA A 5 4.03 7.02 2.93
N GLU A 6 2.95 6.80 2.19
CA GLU A 6 2.89 6.93 0.73
C GLU A 6 3.11 8.38 0.26
N ALA A 7 2.90 9.37 1.14
CA ALA A 7 3.23 10.76 0.85
C ALA A 7 4.74 10.98 0.60
N VAL A 8 5.60 10.08 1.12
CA VAL A 8 7.05 10.09 0.89
C VAL A 8 7.49 8.92 0.01
N ALA A 9 6.96 7.72 0.24
CA ALA A 9 7.34 6.51 -0.50
C ALA A 9 6.73 6.45 -1.92
N GLY A 10 5.64 7.19 -2.15
CA GLY A 10 4.76 7.04 -3.31
C GLY A 10 3.75 5.90 -3.12
N ASP A 11 2.69 5.91 -3.94
CA ASP A 11 1.74 4.80 -4.04
C ASP A 11 2.36 3.66 -4.85
N ILE A 12 2.92 2.67 -4.14
CA ILE A 12 3.60 1.51 -4.72
C ILE A 12 2.56 0.44 -5.05
N THR A 13 2.19 0.37 -6.32
CA THR A 13 1.24 -0.63 -6.84
C THR A 13 1.94 -1.95 -7.19
N PRO A 14 1.20 -3.07 -7.34
CA PRO A 14 1.77 -4.36 -7.78
C PRO A 14 2.52 -4.30 -9.13
N PHE A 15 2.24 -3.30 -9.97
CA PHE A 15 2.89 -3.12 -11.27
C PHE A 15 4.26 -2.43 -11.18
N CYS A 16 4.65 -1.92 -10.01
CA CYS A 16 5.94 -1.27 -9.80
C CYS A 16 7.12 -2.25 -9.73
N GLY A 17 6.86 -3.57 -9.63
CA GLY A 17 7.92 -4.60 -9.53
C GLY A 17 8.68 -4.58 -8.20
N VAL A 18 8.16 -3.89 -7.20
CA VAL A 18 8.74 -3.78 -5.85
C VAL A 18 8.24 -4.95 -5.00
N SER A 19 9.16 -5.62 -4.30
CA SER A 19 8.79 -6.70 -3.39
C SER A 19 7.99 -6.19 -2.19
N LYS A 20 7.24 -7.06 -1.52
CA LYS A 20 6.46 -6.66 -0.33
C LYS A 20 7.39 -6.17 0.79
N GLU A 21 8.52 -6.82 0.96
CA GLU A 21 9.54 -6.48 1.97
C GLU A 21 10.15 -5.11 1.68
N GLU A 22 10.47 -4.83 0.42
CA GLU A 22 11.02 -3.54 0.00
C GLU A 22 9.97 -2.41 0.13
N LYS A 23 8.72 -2.66 -0.29
CA LYS A 23 7.59 -1.72 -0.07
C LYS A 23 7.49 -1.35 1.41
N HIS A 24 7.46 -2.36 2.27
CA HIS A 24 7.35 -2.15 3.71
C HIS A 24 8.54 -1.37 4.29
N GLN A 25 9.77 -1.60 3.79
CA GLN A 25 10.93 -0.82 4.19
C GLN A 25 10.83 0.63 3.75
N LEU A 26 10.47 0.89 2.49
CA LEU A 26 10.30 2.24 1.94
C LEU A 26 9.23 3.02 2.71
N GLU A 27 8.11 2.38 3.02
CA GLU A 27 7.03 2.99 3.80
C GLU A 27 7.45 3.28 5.24
N ARG A 28 8.16 2.36 5.89
CA ARG A 28 8.70 2.57 7.23
C ARG A 28 9.67 3.75 7.27
N GLU A 29 10.54 3.88 6.28
CA GLU A 29 11.47 5.00 6.15
C GLU A 29 10.72 6.32 5.86
N GLY A 30 9.71 6.27 4.99
CA GLY A 30 8.81 7.39 4.70
C GLY A 30 8.11 7.91 5.96
N LEU A 31 7.50 7.01 6.73
CA LEU A 31 6.85 7.35 8.00
C LEU A 31 7.82 7.97 9.00
N LYS A 32 9.01 7.38 9.19
CA LYS A 32 10.05 7.94 10.08
C LYS A 32 10.42 9.36 9.69
N ARG A 33 10.57 9.62 8.39
CA ARG A 33 10.87 10.96 7.87
C ARG A 33 9.73 11.94 8.11
N MET A 34 8.48 11.54 7.91
CA MET A 34 7.32 12.39 8.17
C MET A 34 7.18 12.76 9.65
N LEU A 35 7.50 11.81 10.54
CA LEU A 35 7.35 12.00 11.97
C LEU A 35 8.53 12.70 12.64
N SER A 36 9.64 12.98 11.93
CA SER A 36 10.87 13.49 12.55
C SER A 36 10.65 14.81 13.28
N SER A 37 10.01 15.79 12.64
CA SER A 37 9.75 17.10 13.25
C SER A 37 8.79 17.03 14.44
N LEU A 38 7.84 16.09 14.43
CA LEU A 38 6.92 15.87 15.56
C LEU A 38 7.62 15.21 16.75
N ARG A 39 8.66 14.41 16.51
CA ARG A 39 9.45 13.80 17.60
C ARG A 39 10.37 14.80 18.30
N GLU A 40 10.90 15.75 17.55
CA GLU A 40 11.78 16.80 18.04
C GLU A 40 11.03 17.79 18.94
N ASP A 41 9.79 18.13 18.59
CA ASP A 41 8.94 19.01 19.39
C ASP A 41 8.39 18.30 20.64
N PRO A 42 8.71 18.75 21.87
CA PRO A 42 8.21 18.13 23.09
C PRO A 42 6.68 18.12 23.22
N GLY A 43 6.00 19.08 22.58
CA GLY A 43 4.54 19.18 22.62
C GLY A 43 3.81 18.12 21.78
N SER A 44 4.45 17.60 20.73
CA SER A 44 3.85 16.66 19.78
C SER A 44 4.54 15.28 19.73
N ARG A 45 5.61 15.07 20.52
CA ARG A 45 6.32 13.78 20.60
C ARG A 45 5.40 12.59 20.91
N GLY A 46 4.43 12.76 21.81
CA GLY A 46 3.46 11.72 22.15
C GLY A 46 2.59 11.32 20.95
N THR A 47 2.12 12.31 20.19
CA THR A 47 1.36 12.10 18.95
C THR A 47 2.20 11.40 17.89
N ALA A 48 3.48 11.74 17.76
CA ALA A 48 4.37 11.05 16.82
C ALA A 48 4.51 9.55 17.15
N GLN A 49 4.59 9.22 18.44
CA GLN A 49 4.63 7.83 18.89
C GLN A 49 3.31 7.10 18.60
N GLU A 50 2.17 7.72 18.94
CA GLU A 50 0.84 7.16 18.68
C GLU A 50 0.61 6.85 17.19
N ILE A 51 1.02 7.75 16.28
CA ILE A 51 0.90 7.53 14.84
C ILE A 51 1.75 6.34 14.38
N GLU A 52 2.99 6.23 14.88
CA GLU A 52 3.86 5.10 14.55
C GLU A 52 3.29 3.77 15.10
N ASP A 53 2.76 3.77 16.31
CA ASP A 53 2.14 2.59 16.93
C ASP A 53 0.91 2.14 16.13
N LEU A 54 0.02 3.06 15.77
CA LEU A 54 -1.16 2.78 14.93
C LEU A 54 -0.77 2.26 13.54
N TRP A 55 0.28 2.81 12.92
CA TRP A 55 0.76 2.32 11.64
C TRP A 55 1.32 0.90 11.75
N ASN A 56 2.13 0.61 12.77
CA ASN A 56 2.66 -0.73 13.01
C ASN A 56 1.53 -1.73 13.34
N GLU A 57 0.50 -1.31 14.08
CA GLU A 57 -0.68 -2.13 14.36
C GLU A 57 -1.43 -2.50 13.08
N PHE A 58 -1.68 -1.52 12.21
CA PHE A 58 -2.29 -1.76 10.91
C PHE A 58 -1.44 -2.73 10.08
N GLU A 59 -0.13 -2.52 10.00
CA GLU A 59 0.78 -3.39 9.23
C GLU A 59 0.78 -4.83 9.73
N ALA A 60 0.81 -5.03 11.06
CA ALA A 60 0.73 -6.35 11.66
C ALA A 60 -0.60 -7.04 11.35
N GLY A 61 -1.72 -6.30 11.33
CA GLY A 61 -3.02 -6.83 10.90
C GLY A 61 -3.57 -7.93 11.81
N VAL A 62 -3.26 -7.88 13.10
CA VAL A 62 -3.60 -8.89 14.11
C VAL A 62 -4.66 -8.44 15.11
N THR A 63 -4.78 -7.14 15.38
CA THR A 63 -5.83 -6.59 16.24
C THR A 63 -7.17 -6.58 15.51
N GLN A 64 -8.27 -6.51 16.25
CA GLN A 64 -9.60 -6.50 15.65
C GLN A 64 -9.79 -5.25 14.77
N GLU A 65 -9.30 -4.10 15.24
CA GLU A 65 -9.30 -2.82 14.56
C GLU A 65 -8.47 -2.88 13.28
N ALA A 66 -7.25 -3.41 13.33
CA ALA A 66 -6.41 -3.55 12.14
C ALA A 66 -7.00 -4.52 11.11
N ILE A 67 -7.64 -5.61 11.56
CA ILE A 67 -8.36 -6.53 10.67
C ILE A 67 -9.51 -5.82 9.96
N TYR A 68 -10.34 -5.08 10.70
CA TYR A 68 -11.41 -4.29 10.10
C TYR A 68 -10.88 -3.22 9.15
N ALA A 69 -9.82 -2.50 9.53
CA ALA A 69 -9.22 -1.47 8.69
C ALA A 69 -8.67 -2.04 7.38
N LYS A 70 -8.03 -3.22 7.40
CA LYS A 70 -7.56 -3.89 6.18
C LYS A 70 -8.71 -4.40 5.30
N ASP A 71 -9.78 -4.90 5.90
CA ASP A 71 -10.98 -5.29 5.15
C ASP A 71 -11.63 -4.05 4.49
N ILE A 72 -11.71 -2.91 5.19
CA ILE A 72 -12.21 -1.63 4.65
C ILE A 72 -11.34 -1.20 3.45
N ASP A 73 -10.02 -1.16 3.64
CA ASP A 73 -9.04 -0.75 2.62
C ASP A 73 -9.23 -1.53 1.30
N LYS A 74 -9.32 -2.86 1.40
CA LYS A 74 -9.49 -3.72 0.21
C LYS A 74 -10.89 -3.66 -0.37
N PHE A 75 -11.92 -3.47 0.46
CA PHE A 75 -13.29 -3.39 -0.01
C PHE A 75 -13.55 -2.08 -0.75
N GLU A 76 -13.01 -0.96 -0.24
CA GLU A 76 -13.10 0.34 -0.89
C GLU A 76 -12.52 0.27 -2.31
N MET A 77 -11.35 -0.35 -2.48
CA MET A 77 -10.74 -0.61 -3.79
C MET A 77 -11.67 -1.39 -4.74
N VAL A 78 -12.32 -2.46 -4.25
CA VAL A 78 -13.27 -3.28 -5.04
C VAL A 78 -14.53 -2.49 -5.40
N LEU A 79 -15.08 -1.74 -4.45
CA LEU A 79 -16.26 -0.91 -4.67
C LEU A 79 -15.98 0.21 -5.67
N GLN A 80 -14.79 0.82 -5.59
CA GLN A 80 -14.39 1.87 -6.51
C GLN A 80 -14.22 1.31 -7.93
N ALA A 81 -13.62 0.13 -8.10
CA ALA A 81 -13.56 -0.55 -9.40
C ALA A 81 -14.96 -0.78 -9.99
N TYR A 82 -15.93 -1.19 -9.18
CA TYR A 82 -17.33 -1.33 -9.62
C TYR A 82 -17.95 -0.01 -10.08
N GLU A 83 -17.79 1.07 -9.32
CA GLU A 83 -18.33 2.37 -9.70
C GLU A 83 -17.68 2.91 -11.00
N TYR A 84 -16.38 2.67 -11.20
CA TYR A 84 -15.71 3.00 -12.47
C TYR A 84 -16.24 2.18 -13.64
N GLU A 85 -16.35 0.86 -13.49
CA GLU A 85 -16.92 -0.03 -14.50
C GLU A 85 -18.34 0.39 -14.85
N LYS A 86 -19.17 0.75 -13.88
CA LYS A 86 -20.54 1.21 -14.07
C LYS A 86 -20.62 2.56 -14.79
N ALA A 87 -19.76 3.50 -14.44
CA ALA A 87 -19.76 4.84 -15.02
C ALA A 87 -19.24 4.89 -16.47
N HIS A 88 -18.47 3.89 -16.91
CA HIS A 88 -17.84 3.86 -18.22
C HIS A 88 -18.19 2.58 -18.98
N GLU A 89 -18.98 2.70 -20.05
CA GLU A 89 -19.27 1.59 -20.94
C GLU A 89 -17.98 1.05 -21.59
N GLY A 90 -17.90 -0.27 -21.76
CA GLY A 90 -16.73 -0.95 -22.33
C GLY A 90 -15.52 -1.05 -21.40
N LEU A 91 -15.53 -0.41 -20.23
CA LEU A 91 -14.48 -0.58 -19.23
C LEU A 91 -14.73 -1.83 -18.36
N ALA A 92 -13.73 -2.70 -18.29
CA ALA A 92 -13.69 -3.84 -17.38
C ALA A 92 -12.36 -3.85 -16.61
N MET A 93 -12.44 -4.07 -15.30
CA MET A 93 -11.32 -4.01 -14.36
C MET A 93 -11.24 -5.32 -13.55
N PRO A 94 -11.18 -6.50 -14.20
CA PRO A 94 -11.31 -7.80 -13.52
C PRO A 94 -10.22 -8.06 -12.48
N THR A 95 -9.01 -7.56 -12.69
CA THR A 95 -7.85 -7.77 -11.80
C THR A 95 -8.11 -7.31 -10.36
N PHE A 96 -8.90 -6.25 -10.15
CA PHE A 96 -9.25 -5.76 -8.80
C PHE A 96 -10.13 -6.76 -8.03
N TYR A 97 -10.90 -7.58 -8.72
CA TYR A 97 -11.77 -8.60 -8.13
C TYR A 97 -11.04 -9.94 -7.97
N GLU A 98 -10.18 -10.29 -8.93
CA GLU A 98 -9.37 -11.52 -8.90
C GLU A 98 -8.36 -11.49 -7.74
N THR A 99 -7.66 -10.36 -7.58
CA THR A 99 -6.64 -10.20 -6.52
C THR A 99 -7.21 -10.12 -5.11
N THR A 100 -8.52 -9.92 -4.97
CA THR A 100 -9.24 -9.80 -3.69
C THR A 100 -10.16 -10.97 -3.40
N GLU A 101 -10.11 -12.04 -4.20
CA GLU A 101 -10.94 -13.22 -3.98
C GLU A 101 -10.55 -13.92 -2.67
N GLY A 102 -11.53 -14.07 -1.76
CA GLY A 102 -11.35 -14.80 -0.51
C GLY A 102 -10.46 -14.14 0.55
N ILE A 103 -10.04 -12.88 0.37
CA ILE A 103 -9.11 -12.22 1.31
C ILE A 103 -9.80 -11.57 2.52
N PHE A 104 -11.10 -11.25 2.41
CA PHE A 104 -11.86 -10.56 3.47
C PHE A 104 -12.03 -11.45 4.70
N LYS A 105 -11.65 -10.95 5.87
CA LYS A 105 -11.58 -11.72 7.11
C LYS A 105 -12.88 -11.69 7.90
N THR A 106 -13.55 -10.55 7.95
CA THR A 106 -14.76 -10.36 8.76
C THR A 106 -16.02 -10.73 7.98
N SER A 107 -17.02 -11.25 8.70
CA SER A 107 -18.30 -11.68 8.10
C SER A 107 -19.04 -10.53 7.41
N LEU A 108 -18.91 -9.30 7.93
CA LEU A 108 -19.47 -8.11 7.30
C LEU A 108 -18.88 -7.88 5.92
N PHE A 109 -17.55 -7.84 5.79
CA PHE A 109 -16.90 -7.54 4.52
C PHE A 109 -16.99 -8.69 3.51
N GLN A 110 -17.08 -9.94 3.98
CA GLN A 110 -17.44 -11.08 3.11
C GLN A 110 -18.84 -10.92 2.49
N ALA A 111 -19.83 -10.48 3.29
CA ALA A 111 -21.18 -10.24 2.79
C ALA A 111 -21.24 -9.04 1.83
N LEU A 112 -20.52 -7.97 2.14
CA LEU A 112 -20.43 -6.79 1.27
C LEU A 112 -19.73 -7.10 -0.07
N ASP A 113 -18.61 -7.82 -0.05
CA ASP A 113 -17.91 -8.27 -1.26
C ASP A 113 -18.82 -9.16 -2.13
N THR A 114 -19.55 -10.09 -1.52
CA THR A 114 -20.53 -10.93 -2.22
C THR A 114 -21.60 -10.09 -2.93
N GLU A 115 -22.12 -9.06 -2.26
CA GLU A 115 -23.12 -8.17 -2.84
C GLU A 115 -22.55 -7.33 -3.99
N VAL A 116 -21.34 -6.76 -3.85
CA VAL A 116 -20.70 -5.98 -4.91
C VAL A 116 -20.41 -6.85 -6.14
N ARG A 117 -19.86 -8.05 -5.96
CA ARG A 117 -19.63 -9.00 -7.07
C ARG A 117 -20.94 -9.40 -7.76
N SER A 118 -22.02 -9.56 -7.00
CA SER A 118 -23.34 -9.85 -7.55
C SER A 118 -23.91 -8.68 -8.38
N ARG A 119 -23.71 -7.44 -7.93
CA ARG A 119 -24.08 -6.24 -8.69
C ARG A 119 -23.28 -6.12 -9.99
N ARG A 120 -21.96 -6.31 -9.90
CA ARG A 120 -21.06 -6.30 -11.07
C ARG A 120 -21.51 -7.34 -12.09
N LYS A 121 -21.82 -8.56 -11.66
CA LYS A 121 -22.31 -9.61 -12.55
C LYS A 121 -23.57 -9.15 -13.31
N ARG A 122 -24.57 -8.61 -12.61
CA ARG A 122 -25.79 -8.07 -13.25
C ARG A 122 -25.49 -6.94 -14.22
N LEU A 123 -24.58 -6.02 -13.87
CA LEU A 123 -24.18 -4.91 -14.75
C LEU A 123 -23.65 -5.43 -16.10
N PHE A 124 -22.81 -6.46 -16.11
CA PHE A 124 -22.28 -7.02 -17.37
C PHE A 124 -23.33 -7.86 -18.11
N GLU A 125 -24.18 -8.62 -17.40
CA GLU A 125 -25.31 -9.34 -18.03
C GLU A 125 -26.29 -8.39 -18.73
N GLU A 126 -26.57 -7.23 -18.14
CA GLU A 126 -27.42 -6.18 -18.72
C GLU A 126 -26.78 -5.56 -19.98
N ARG A 127 -25.45 -5.38 -19.98
CA ARG A 127 -24.70 -4.85 -21.13
C ARG A 127 -24.67 -5.82 -22.31
N GLU A 128 -24.51 -7.11 -22.07
CA GLU A 128 -24.54 -8.13 -23.14
C GLU A 128 -25.92 -8.24 -23.80
N GLN A 129 -26.97 -7.86 -23.07
CA GLN A 129 -28.35 -7.87 -23.56
C GLN A 129 -28.76 -6.60 -24.31
N ASP A 130 -27.90 -5.57 -24.38
CA ASP A 130 -28.20 -4.33 -25.10
C ASP A 130 -27.97 -4.49 -26.62
N PRO A 131 -29.04 -4.50 -27.44
CA PRO A 131 -28.95 -4.70 -28.88
C PRO A 131 -28.38 -3.50 -29.65
N SER A 132 -28.05 -2.39 -28.98
CA SER A 132 -27.44 -1.20 -29.61
C SER A 132 -25.90 -1.24 -29.67
N VAL A 133 -25.27 -2.20 -28.99
CA VAL A 133 -23.82 -2.38 -28.99
C VAL A 133 -23.40 -3.25 -30.18
N GLU A 134 -22.84 -2.64 -31.22
CA GLU A 134 -22.12 -3.38 -32.27
C GLU A 134 -21.01 -4.22 -31.61
N HIS A 135 -21.19 -5.54 -31.59
CA HIS A 135 -20.16 -6.47 -31.17
C HIS A 135 -19.02 -6.40 -32.19
N LEU A 136 -17.91 -5.73 -31.82
CA LEU A 136 -16.65 -5.92 -32.53
C LEU A 136 -16.31 -7.41 -32.48
N PRO A 137 -16.01 -8.05 -33.64
CA PRO A 137 -15.74 -9.47 -33.69
C PRO A 137 -14.56 -9.78 -32.78
N ASN A 138 -14.77 -10.79 -31.91
CA ASN A 138 -13.73 -11.38 -31.09
C ASN A 138 -12.60 -11.84 -32.03
N SER A 139 -11.43 -11.20 -31.94
CA SER A 139 -10.24 -11.56 -32.71
C SER A 139 -9.66 -12.87 -32.14
N THR A 140 -10.38 -13.96 -32.35
CA THR A 140 -9.88 -15.32 -32.25
C THR A 140 -10.28 -16.07 -33.51
N GLU A 141 -9.86 -15.55 -34.66
CA GLU A 141 -9.62 -16.40 -35.82
C GLU A 141 -8.12 -16.68 -35.86
N GLN A 142 -7.77 -17.93 -35.55
CA GLN A 142 -6.50 -18.51 -35.91
C GLN A 142 -6.38 -18.42 -37.42
N ALA A 143 -5.58 -17.48 -37.92
CA ALA A 143 -5.15 -17.47 -39.30
C ALA A 143 -4.02 -18.50 -39.42
N ASP A 144 -4.31 -19.57 -40.16
CA ASP A 144 -3.36 -20.56 -40.64
C ASP A 144 -2.18 -19.85 -41.32
N VAL A 145 -0.96 -20.09 -40.82
CA VAL A 145 0.27 -19.67 -41.49
C VAL A 145 0.59 -20.77 -42.51
N GLU A 146 0.13 -20.58 -43.75
CA GLU A 146 0.71 -21.27 -44.91
C GLU A 146 2.10 -20.67 -45.18
N GLU A 147 3.13 -21.51 -45.03
CA GLU A 147 4.48 -21.28 -45.53
C GLU A 147 4.43 -20.96 -47.03
N ASN A 148 4.97 -19.81 -47.42
CA ASN A 148 5.47 -19.61 -48.77
C ASN A 148 6.89 -19.08 -48.69
N ASP A 149 7.82 -20.02 -48.83
CA ASP A 149 9.24 -19.84 -49.02
C ASP A 149 9.48 -19.57 -50.51
N GLU A 150 9.89 -18.34 -50.88
CA GLU A 150 10.71 -18.13 -52.08
C GLU A 150 11.35 -16.72 -52.09
N GLN A 151 12.63 -16.74 -52.43
CA GLN A 151 13.65 -15.71 -52.26
C GLN A 151 13.56 -14.56 -53.28
N MET A 152 14.05 -13.36 -52.91
CA MET A 152 14.96 -12.63 -53.81
C MET A 152 15.88 -11.67 -53.04
N GLU A 153 17.17 -11.84 -53.29
CA GLU A 153 18.32 -11.16 -52.69
C GLU A 153 18.59 -9.77 -53.31
N ARG A 154 19.19 -8.87 -52.49
CA ARG A 154 20.10 -7.73 -52.81
C ARG A 154 19.49 -6.59 -53.67
N GLU A 155 19.66 -5.33 -53.31
CA GLU A 155 20.93 -4.59 -53.36
C GLU A 155 21.02 -3.48 -52.28
N GLU A 156 22.26 -3.24 -51.84
CA GLU A 156 22.79 -2.07 -51.10
C GLU A 156 22.46 -0.76 -51.88
N GLU A 157 22.44 0.46 -51.35
CA GLU A 157 23.56 1.16 -50.70
C GLU A 157 23.12 2.61 -50.36
N GLU A 158 23.87 3.25 -49.47
CA GLU A 158 24.06 4.70 -49.26
C GLU A 158 23.04 5.55 -48.46
N GLY A 159 23.55 6.24 -47.42
CA GLY A 159 23.01 7.56 -47.04
C GLY A 159 23.03 8.03 -45.58
N ALA A 160 24.07 7.77 -44.77
CA ALA A 160 24.37 8.64 -43.60
C ALA A 160 25.37 9.73 -44.04
N PRO A 161 25.26 11.03 -43.65
CA PRO A 161 25.76 11.52 -42.33
C PRO A 161 25.19 12.94 -41.93
N PRO A 162 25.82 13.81 -41.09
CA PRO A 162 26.67 13.64 -39.89
C PRO A 162 26.22 14.47 -38.65
N ALA A 163 26.83 14.14 -37.51
CA ALA A 163 26.97 14.97 -36.32
C ALA A 163 27.73 16.29 -36.57
N LYS A 164 27.35 17.36 -35.84
CA LYS A 164 28.09 18.64 -35.81
C LYS A 164 28.81 18.85 -34.47
N LYS A 165 30.12 19.12 -34.58
CA LYS A 165 31.03 19.58 -33.53
C LYS A 165 30.89 21.09 -33.26
N ALA A 166 31.04 21.43 -31.98
CA ALA A 166 31.72 22.56 -31.33
C ALA A 166 31.88 23.91 -32.07
N ARG A 167 31.56 25.00 -31.34
CA ARG A 167 32.19 26.31 -31.48
C ARG A 167 32.64 26.85 -30.11
N THR A 168 33.80 27.48 -30.15
CA THR A 168 34.73 28.00 -29.14
C THR A 168 34.34 29.32 -28.46
N GLY A 169 34.95 29.59 -27.30
CA GLY A 169 35.13 30.90 -26.65
C GLY A 169 35.38 30.72 -25.15
N ASP A 170 36.63 30.53 -24.69
CA ASP A 170 37.58 31.53 -24.17
C ASP A 170 37.13 32.27 -22.89
N GLY A 171 37.95 32.17 -21.82
CA GLY A 171 37.94 33.13 -20.70
C GLY A 171 38.14 32.57 -19.29
N ASP A 172 39.41 32.41 -18.90
CA ASP A 172 39.99 32.73 -17.57
C ASP A 172 39.78 31.86 -16.30
N THR A 173 40.86 31.10 -16.01
CA THR A 173 41.72 31.07 -14.79
C THR A 173 41.15 30.92 -13.35
N GLU A 174 41.39 29.71 -12.79
CA GLU A 174 41.99 29.33 -11.46
C GLU A 174 41.63 30.02 -10.10
N PRO A 175 41.91 29.39 -8.93
CA PRO A 175 41.99 27.96 -8.59
C PRO A 175 41.31 27.58 -7.24
N ALA A 176 41.45 26.28 -6.94
CA ALA A 176 40.99 25.48 -5.81
C ALA A 176 41.19 26.01 -4.38
N GLU A 177 40.24 25.64 -3.49
CA GLU A 177 40.50 25.46 -2.05
C GLU A 177 40.21 24.02 -1.60
N LYS A 178 41.24 23.42 -0.98
CA LYS A 178 41.17 22.21 -0.17
C LYS A 178 40.43 22.52 1.13
N ALA A 179 39.48 21.68 1.53
CA ALA A 179 39.05 21.59 2.92
C ALA A 179 39.12 20.13 3.39
N THR A 180 40.12 19.89 4.22
CA THR A 180 40.35 18.69 5.04
C THR A 180 39.29 18.58 6.14
N GLY A 181 38.52 17.50 6.15
CA GLY A 181 37.56 17.17 7.22
C GLY A 181 38.06 16.00 8.06
N LYS A 182 38.41 16.31 9.31
CA LYS A 182 39.05 15.48 10.32
C LYS A 182 38.06 14.46 10.91
N ALA A 183 38.51 13.21 11.06
CA ALA A 183 37.82 12.16 11.80
C ALA A 183 37.63 12.57 13.28
N VAL A 184 36.42 12.35 13.81
CA VAL A 184 36.12 12.42 15.23
C VAL A 184 35.76 11.01 15.69
N LEU A 185 36.58 10.52 16.61
CA LEU A 185 36.42 9.28 17.36
C LEU A 185 35.16 9.39 18.23
N VAL A 186 34.30 8.38 18.16
CA VAL A 186 33.26 8.15 19.16
C VAL A 186 33.89 7.21 20.19
N GLU A 187 34.14 7.72 21.40
CA GLU A 187 34.47 6.89 22.55
C GLU A 187 33.22 6.13 23.00
N GLU A 188 33.38 4.83 23.12
CA GLU A 188 32.44 3.89 23.72
C GLU A 188 32.32 4.18 25.22
N VAL A 189 31.09 4.24 25.73
CA VAL A 189 30.82 4.15 27.16
C VAL A 189 30.08 2.85 27.40
N GLU A 190 30.84 1.85 27.82
CA GLU A 190 30.34 0.66 28.51
C GLU A 190 29.81 1.08 29.90
N VAL A 191 28.63 0.61 30.26
CA VAL A 191 28.23 0.53 31.67
C VAL A 191 27.79 -0.90 31.93
N GLU A 192 28.66 -1.64 32.61
CA GLU A 192 28.42 -2.97 33.13
C GLU A 192 27.39 -2.97 34.29
N ALA A 193 26.92 -4.19 34.54
CA ALA A 193 25.84 -4.59 35.42
C ALA A 193 26.07 -4.32 36.92
N ASP A 194 24.96 -4.24 37.65
CA ASP A 194 24.89 -4.65 39.04
C ASP A 194 23.75 -5.66 39.20
N GLU A 195 24.13 -6.92 39.45
CA GLU A 195 23.30 -7.90 40.12
C GLU A 195 23.33 -7.59 41.63
N ASP A 196 22.17 -7.56 42.29
CA ASP A 196 22.14 -8.01 43.68
C ASP A 196 20.89 -8.83 44.00
N THR A 197 21.19 -9.90 44.70
CA THR A 197 20.35 -10.98 45.22
C THR A 197 19.70 -10.59 46.55
N THR A 198 18.55 -11.17 46.89
CA THR A 198 18.29 -11.91 48.16
C THR A 198 16.78 -12.16 48.43
N THR A 199 16.41 -13.45 48.37
CA THR A 199 15.83 -14.27 49.46
C THR A 199 14.62 -13.80 50.30
N THR A 200 13.48 -14.49 50.09
CA THR A 200 12.57 -15.16 51.05
C THR A 200 12.05 -14.42 52.31
N THR A 201 10.72 -14.35 52.51
CA THR A 201 9.92 -15.13 53.51
C THR A 201 8.45 -14.65 53.56
N ALA A 202 7.56 -15.60 53.85
CA ALA A 202 6.11 -15.57 53.90
C ALA A 202 5.44 -14.62 54.92
N GLY A 203 4.14 -14.33 54.70
CA GLY A 203 3.15 -14.23 55.79
C GLY A 203 2.07 -13.14 55.69
N SER A 204 0.81 -13.60 55.62
CA SER A 204 -0.41 -13.00 56.18
C SER A 204 -1.28 -12.03 55.35
N THR A 205 -2.37 -12.60 54.84
CA THR A 205 -3.79 -12.21 55.02
C THR A 205 -4.15 -10.73 55.21
N THR A 206 -4.96 -10.16 54.31
CA THR A 206 -6.18 -9.41 54.68
C THR A 206 -7.20 -9.39 53.53
N ASN A 207 -8.47 -9.55 53.91
CA ASN A 207 -9.67 -9.51 53.09
C ASN A 207 -9.92 -8.13 52.47
N LYS A 208 -10.46 -8.08 51.25
CA LYS A 208 -11.50 -7.09 50.92
C LYS A 208 -12.46 -7.58 49.83
N SER A 209 -13.72 -7.48 50.20
CA SER A 209 -14.95 -7.79 49.48
C SER A 209 -15.30 -6.75 48.40
N GLY A 210 -16.11 -7.17 47.41
CA GLY A 210 -16.93 -6.30 46.55
C GLY A 210 -16.94 -6.77 45.10
N SER A 211 -17.69 -7.81 44.72
CA SER A 211 -19.05 -7.73 44.11
C SER A 211 -19.15 -6.64 43.03
N SER A 212 -18.95 -6.99 41.76
CA SER A 212 -20.02 -7.35 40.78
C SER A 212 -20.99 -6.20 40.52
N LEU A 213 -20.86 -5.59 39.34
CA LEU A 213 -21.92 -4.82 38.69
C LEU A 213 -22.23 -5.46 37.33
N PRO A 214 -23.51 -5.68 37.00
CA PRO A 214 -23.92 -6.40 35.80
C PRO A 214 -24.14 -5.49 34.58
N ILE A 215 -24.05 -6.15 33.43
CA ILE A 215 -24.47 -5.72 32.09
C ILE A 215 -25.99 -5.55 32.06
N GLU A 216 -26.49 -4.43 31.54
CA GLU A 216 -27.88 -4.32 31.06
C GLU A 216 -27.92 -3.74 29.64
N VAL A 217 -28.44 -4.57 28.75
CA VAL A 217 -28.94 -4.26 27.41
C VAL A 217 -30.44 -4.07 27.56
N ILE A 218 -31.01 -2.93 27.15
CA ILE A 218 -32.44 -2.82 26.88
C ILE A 218 -32.63 -1.97 25.61
N ALA A 219 -33.26 -2.60 24.63
CA ALA A 219 -33.81 -2.00 23.42
C ALA A 219 -35.21 -1.44 23.72
N GLU A 220 -35.56 -0.29 23.17
CA GLU A 220 -36.97 0.11 23.01
C GLU A 220 -37.25 0.53 21.57
N VAL A 221 -38.27 -0.12 21.02
CA VAL A 221 -39.01 0.17 19.80
C VAL A 221 -40.42 0.54 20.26
N GLU A 222 -40.95 1.71 19.86
CA GLU A 222 -42.39 2.01 19.68
C GLU A 222 -42.48 3.39 18.98
N THR A 223 -42.81 3.46 17.69
CA THR A 223 -44.13 3.66 17.04
C THR A 223 -44.79 5.03 17.21
N ALA A 224 -45.01 5.65 16.03
CA ALA A 224 -46.18 6.41 15.56
C ALA A 224 -46.65 7.69 16.28
N GLU A 225 -46.55 8.82 15.56
CA GLU A 225 -47.71 9.60 15.08
C GLU A 225 -47.37 10.26 13.72
#